data_AF-H1W1W2-F1
#
_entry.id   AF-H1W1W2-F1
#
_cell.length_a   1.000
_cell.length_b   1.000
_cell.length_c   1.000
_cell.angle_alpha   90.00
_cell.angle_beta   90.00
_cell.angle_gamma   90.00
#
_symmetry.space_group_name_H-M   'P 1'
#
loop_
_entity.id
_entity.type
_entity.pdbx_description
1 polymer ?
#
loop_
_entity_poly.entity_id
_entity_poly.type
_entity_poly.pdbx_seq_one_letter_code
_entity_poly.pdbx_strand_id
1 'polypeptide(L)'
;NNLKLNEVFIVDPWWNPAAEWQSADRCHRIGQTRPCTITRLCIEDSVESRMVLIQEKKTSMINSTVNADDKAMESLSPEDMQFLFRGS
;
A
#
# COMPACT_ATOMS: atom_id res chain seq x y z
N ASN A 1 -15.10 -12.57 13.78
CA ASN A 1 -14.21 -13.21 14.79
C ASN A 1 -12.92 -13.60 14.06
N ASN A 2 -11.93 -12.70 13.97
CA ASN A 2 -10.83 -12.76 12.99
C ASN A 2 -9.53 -13.38 13.53
N LEU A 3 -9.56 -13.95 14.74
CA LEU A 3 -8.44 -14.62 15.44
C LEU A 3 -7.86 -15.86 14.73
N LYS A 4 -8.22 -16.12 13.47
CA LYS A 4 -7.72 -17.24 12.66
C LYS A 4 -7.14 -16.82 11.30
N LEU A 5 -7.33 -15.57 10.89
CA LEU A 5 -6.83 -15.08 9.60
C LEU A 5 -5.35 -14.70 9.74
N ASN A 6 -4.48 -15.44 9.06
CA ASN A 6 -3.03 -15.21 9.04
C ASN A 6 -2.53 -14.88 7.63
N GLU A 7 -3.41 -14.89 6.64
CA GLU A 7 -3.10 -14.60 5.25
C GLU A 7 -3.99 -13.46 4.77
N VAL A 8 -3.36 -12.45 4.17
CA VAL A 8 -4.03 -11.29 3.57
C VAL A 8 -3.61 -11.22 2.11
N PHE A 9 -4.59 -11.26 1.22
CA PHE A 9 -4.38 -11.05 -0.21
C PHE A 9 -4.83 -9.65 -0.59
N ILE A 10 -3.91 -8.84 -1.10
CA ILE A 10 -4.20 -7.54 -1.70
C ILE A 10 -4.36 -7.78 -3.20
N VAL A 11 -5.59 -7.69 -3.68
CA VAL A 11 -5.96 -7.95 -5.09
C VAL A 11 -5.87 -6.67 -5.91
N ASP A 12 -6.35 -5.56 -5.34
CA ASP A 12 -6.33 -4.24 -5.99
C ASP A 12 -5.50 -3.26 -5.14
N PRO A 13 -4.32 -2.82 -5.61
CA PRO A 13 -3.48 -1.90 -4.86
C PRO A 13 -4.08 -0.50 -4.82
N TRP A 14 -4.04 0.13 -3.64
CA TRP A 14 -4.55 1.49 -3.43
C TRP A 14 -3.40 2.51 -3.42
N TRP A 15 -3.60 3.74 -3.92
CA TRP A 15 -2.50 4.72 -3.99
C TRP A 15 -1.99 5.23 -2.64
N ASN A 16 -2.78 5.04 -1.57
CA ASN A 16 -2.42 5.41 -0.20
C ASN A 16 -1.96 4.15 0.57
N PRO A 17 -0.65 3.89 0.71
CA PRO A 17 -0.15 2.76 1.48
C PRO A 17 -0.64 2.70 2.94
N ALA A 18 -0.91 3.84 3.59
CA ALA A 18 -1.41 3.84 4.97
C ALA A 18 -2.79 3.15 5.10
N ALA A 19 -3.63 3.25 4.08
CA ALA A 19 -4.93 2.57 4.05
C ALA A 19 -4.79 1.04 3.91
N GLU A 20 -3.79 0.57 3.16
CA GLU A 20 -3.44 -0.85 3.08
C GLU A 20 -2.88 -1.35 4.41
N TRP A 21 -1.93 -0.63 5.01
CA TRP A 21 -1.36 -0.97 6.31
C TRP A 21 -2.41 -1.02 7.42
N GLN A 22 -3.34 -0.05 7.47
CA GLN A 22 -4.46 -0.08 8.42
C GLN A 22 -5.36 -1.30 8.20
N SER A 23 -5.56 -1.71 6.95
CA SER A 23 -6.35 -2.90 6.63
C SER A 23 -5.65 -4.19 7.05
N ALA A 24 -4.33 -4.26 6.86
CA ALA A 24 -3.50 -5.38 7.31
C ALA A 24 -3.38 -5.46 8.84
N ASP A 25 -3.32 -4.32 9.53
CA ASP A 25 -3.26 -4.24 10.99
C ASP A 25 -4.51 -4.85 11.65
N ARG A 26 -5.66 -4.87 10.96
CA ARG A 26 -6.86 -5.59 11.44
C ARG A 26 -6.64 -7.10 11.57
N CYS A 27 -5.73 -7.68 10.79
CA CYS A 27 -5.33 -9.09 10.84
C CYS A 27 -4.18 -9.31 11.84
N HIS A 28 -3.32 -8.31 12.04
CA HIS A 28 -2.23 -8.34 13.01
C HIS A 28 -2.75 -8.01 14.43
N ARG A 29 -3.18 -9.04 15.18
CA ARG A 29 -3.74 -8.85 16.53
C ARG A 29 -2.80 -9.36 17.62
N ILE A 30 -2.70 -8.61 18.72
CA ILE A 30 -1.95 -9.02 19.92
C ILE A 30 -2.50 -10.36 20.43
N GLY A 31 -1.64 -11.38 20.51
CA GLY A 31 -2.01 -12.76 20.88
C GLY A 31 -2.06 -13.75 19.72
N GLN A 32 -1.88 -13.31 18.47
CA GLN A 32 -1.68 -14.20 17.32
C GLN A 32 -0.29 -14.85 17.41
N THR A 33 -0.22 -16.19 17.47
CA THR A 33 1.04 -16.96 17.55
C THR A 33 1.55 -17.42 16.18
N ARG A 34 0.76 -17.22 15.13
CA ARG A 34 1.08 -17.62 13.76
C ARG A 34 1.59 -16.42 12.98
N PRO A 35 2.59 -16.58 12.10
CA PRO A 35 3.09 -15.50 11.27
C PRO A 35 1.97 -14.99 10.35
N CYS A 36 1.80 -13.67 10.28
CA CYS A 36 0.85 -13.04 9.36
C CYS A 36 1.58 -12.76 8.03
N THR A 37 1.08 -13.35 6.95
CA THR A 37 1.62 -13.17 5.60
C THR A 37 0.70 -12.26 4.80
N ILE A 38 1.27 -11.23 4.18
CA ILE A 38 0.55 -10.33 3.27
C ILE A 38 1.12 -10.57 1.88
N THR A 39 0.26 -10.99 0.95
CA THR A 39 0.62 -11.22 -0.44
C THR A 39 -0.14 -10.23 -1.31
N ARG A 40 0.60 -9.46 -2.10
CA ARG A 40 0.04 -8.53 -3.08
C ARG A 40 0.12 -9.15 -4.46
N LEU A 41 -1.03 -9.26 -5.11
CA LEU A 41 -1.13 -9.66 -6.50
C LEU A 41 -0.97 -8.40 -7.36
N CYS A 42 -0.16 -8.49 -8.41
CA CYS A 42 0.11 -7.36 -9.27
C CYS A 42 0.40 -7.87 -10.68
N ILE A 43 -0.28 -7.31 -11.67
CA ILE A 43 -0.04 -7.61 -13.07
C ILE A 43 1.17 -6.80 -13.55
N GLU A 44 2.16 -7.48 -14.13
CA GLU A 44 3.33 -6.84 -14.74
C GLU A 44 2.91 -5.88 -15.88
N ASP A 45 3.69 -4.81 -16.09
CA ASP A 45 3.44 -3.77 -17.10
C ASP A 45 2.04 -3.11 -17.07
N SER A 46 1.31 -3.25 -15.96
CA SER A 46 -0.04 -2.71 -15.80
C SER A 46 -0.07 -1.39 -15.02
N VAL A 47 -1.28 -0.83 -14.87
CA VAL A 47 -1.52 0.31 -13.96
C VAL A 47 -1.22 -0.09 -12.50
N GLU A 48 -1.44 -1.36 -12.13
CA GLU A 48 -1.21 -1.86 -10.77
C GLU A 48 0.28 -1.82 -10.40
N SER A 49 1.17 -2.21 -11.32
CA SER A 49 2.62 -2.18 -11.07
C SER A 49 3.12 -0.75 -10.90
N ARG A 50 2.59 0.19 -11.69
CA ARG A 50 2.86 1.63 -11.53
C ARG A 50 2.29 2.19 -10.23
N MET A 51 1.14 1.69 -9.79
CA MET A 51 0.55 2.05 -8.50
C MET A 51 1.50 1.67 -7.34
N VAL A 52 2.04 0.45 -7.36
CA VAL A 52 3.01 -0.02 -6.37
C VAL A 52 4.24 0.89 -6.31
N LEU A 53 4.77 1.30 -7.46
CA LEU A 53 5.92 2.24 -7.52
C LEU A 53 5.59 3.60 -6.89
N ILE A 54 4.37 4.11 -7.08
CA ILE A 54 3.92 5.34 -6.41
C ILE A 54 3.85 5.14 -4.90
N GLN A 55 3.32 4.01 -4.43
CA GLN A 55 3.27 3.71 -3.00
C GLN A 55 4.68 3.71 -2.40
N GLU A 56 5.64 3.04 -3.04
CA GLU A 56 7.03 2.97 -2.59
C GLU A 56 7.69 4.36 -2.54
N LYS A 57 7.49 5.18 -3.59
CA LYS A 57 7.95 6.57 -3.64
C LYS A 57 7.38 7.38 -2.47
N LYS A 58 6.07 7.27 -2.20
CA LYS A 58 5.41 7.97 -1.09
C LYS A 58 5.93 7.51 0.27
N THR A 59 6.07 6.21 0.51
CA THR A 59 6.63 5.67 1.75
C THR A 59 8.08 6.11 1.96
N SER A 60 8.90 6.11 0.90
CA SER A 60 10.29 6.56 0.98
C SER A 60 10.40 8.05 1.35
N MET A 61 9.57 8.91 0.77
CA MET A 61 9.57 10.36 1.07
C MET A 61 9.27 10.64 2.54
N ILE A 62 8.34 9.89 3.13
CA ILE A 62 7.95 10.01 4.54
C ILE A 62 9.08 9.50 5.44
N ASN A 63 9.65 8.34 5.15
CA ASN A 63 10.76 7.81 5.93
C ASN A 63 11.98 8.74 5.93
N SER A 64 12.16 9.54 4.87
CA SER A 64 13.22 10.56 4.80
C SER A 64 12.89 11.87 5.51
N THR A 65 11.63 12.13 5.89
CA THR A 65 11.17 13.42 6.42
C THR A 65 10.59 13.26 7.83
N VAL A 66 11.27 13.80 8.85
CA VAL A 66 10.86 13.72 10.27
C VAL A 66 9.55 14.47 10.58
N ASN A 67 9.08 15.36 9.70
CA ASN A 67 7.83 16.12 9.81
C ASN A 67 6.94 15.90 8.57
N ALA A 68 6.66 14.65 8.22
CA ALA A 68 5.80 14.35 7.08
C ALA A 68 4.34 14.73 7.39
N ASP A 69 3.76 15.57 6.54
CA ASP A 69 2.36 15.97 6.59
C ASP A 69 1.53 14.81 6.03
N ASP A 70 0.77 14.11 6.89
CA ASP A 70 -0.05 12.93 6.52
C ASP A 70 -1.02 13.22 5.36
N LYS A 71 -1.33 14.49 5.09
CA LYS A 71 -2.15 14.91 3.94
C LYS A 71 -1.51 14.62 2.58
N ALA A 72 -0.18 14.59 2.49
CA ALA A 72 0.52 14.26 1.26
C ALA A 72 0.28 12.80 0.82
N MET A 73 -0.10 11.93 1.77
CA MET A 73 -0.45 10.53 1.53
C MET A 73 -1.85 10.34 0.91
N GLU A 74 -2.78 11.22 1.26
CA GLU A 74 -4.19 11.10 0.85
C GLU A 74 -4.43 11.52 -0.61
N SER A 75 -3.56 12.38 -1.15
CA SER A 75 -3.72 12.95 -2.49
C SER A 75 -2.74 12.37 -3.51
N LEU A 76 -3.19 12.28 -4.76
CA LEU A 76 -2.36 11.99 -5.93
C LEU A 76 -1.96 13.30 -6.60
N SER A 77 -0.68 13.45 -6.93
CA SER A 77 -0.25 14.60 -7.71
C SER A 77 -0.65 14.44 -9.19
N PRO A 78 -0.75 15.53 -9.97
CA PRO A 78 -0.97 15.45 -11.41
C PRO A 78 0.10 14.60 -12.14
N GLU A 79 1.35 14.65 -11.66
CA GLU A 79 2.46 13.86 -12.19
C GLU A 79 2.27 12.37 -11.91
N ASP A 80 1.80 12.01 -10.71
CA ASP A 80 1.48 10.62 -10.36
C ASP A 80 0.33 10.09 -11.22
N MET A 81 -0.70 10.91 -11.47
CA MET A 81 -1.80 10.57 -12.39
C MET A 81 -1.29 10.34 -13.82
N GLN A 82 -0.41 11.21 -14.30
CA GLN A 82 0.17 11.05 -15.63
C GLN A 82 1.08 9.82 -15.72
N PHE A 83 1.77 9.47 -14.64
CA PHE A 83 2.56 8.24 -14.56
C PHE A 83 1.67 7.00 -14.60
N LEU A 84 0.55 6.97 -13.85
CA LEU A 84 -0.39 5.85 -13.84
C LEU A 84 -0.96 5.55 -15.24
N PHE A 85 -1.35 6.59 -15.96
CA PHE A 85 -2.08 6.47 -17.23
C PHE A 85 -1.23 6.74 -18.47
N ARG A 86 0.09 6.96 -18.34
CA ARG A 86 0.97 6.98 -19.51
C ARG A 86 0.96 5.59 -20.12
N GLY A 87 0.32 5.47 -21.29
CA GLY A 87 0.46 4.30 -22.14
C GLY A 87 1.91 4.18 -22.59
N SER A 88 2.41 2.95 -22.60
CA SER A 88 3.59 2.58 -23.36
C SER A 88 3.41 2.85 -24.85
#